data_AF-A0A453E9Z1-F1
#
_entry.id   AF-A0A453E9Z1-F1
#
_cell.length_a   1.000
_cell.length_b   1.000
_cell.length_c   1.000
_cell.angle_alpha   90.00
_cell.angle_beta   90.00
_cell.angle_gamma   90.00
#
_symmetry.space_group_name_H-M   'P 1'
#
loop_
_entity.id
_entity.type
_entity.pdbx_description
1 polymer ?
#
loop_
_entity_poly.entity_id
_entity_poly.type
_entity_poly.pdbx_seq_one_letter_code
_entity_poly.pdbx_strand_id
1 'polypeptide(L)'
;MDLLRANLHKVRIPEPTNRIHKDECCVSFDTPRSEGGLYVDMNSFLGFGREHVAWNFEKSENPVYLHIVQRRKPEPDETDRPLKKPTLLAIGVEGGFGEQEPEYDVTYEIVILPEFVSLPFPSVDLPEKVRLAVDKVILAESADRKQQLASWVADKKIISAHAMDLQQLDNGVIVPPTGWKCSKCDKTENLWLNLTDGMILCGRWVWDGTGGNNHAVEHYQQTKYPLAVKLGTISADLEGADVYSYPEDDSVEDPILAQHLSHFGIDFSSLQKTEMTTAERELDHNTNFDWNRIQESGKDAEPLYGPGYTGLVNLGNSCYMASVMQVMFSTHPFISR
;
A
#
# COMPACT_ATOMS: atom_id res chain seq x y z
N MET A 1 -31.19 -3.29 -29.18
CA MET A 1 -31.59 -1.89 -28.91
C MET A 1 -32.96 -1.78 -28.23
N ASP A 2 -34.02 -2.45 -28.71
CA ASP A 2 -35.35 -2.35 -28.08
C ASP A 2 -35.39 -2.91 -26.65
N LEU A 3 -34.65 -3.99 -26.39
CA LEU A 3 -34.48 -4.56 -25.05
C LEU A 3 -33.83 -3.57 -24.06
N LEU A 4 -32.86 -2.78 -24.53
CA LEU A 4 -32.23 -1.73 -23.72
C LEU A 4 -33.24 -0.62 -23.40
N ARG A 5 -34.00 -0.18 -24.42
CA ARG A 5 -35.01 0.88 -24.29
C ARG A 5 -36.10 0.52 -23.28
N ALA A 6 -36.56 -0.73 -23.28
CA ALA A 6 -37.54 -1.23 -22.31
C ALA A 6 -37.02 -1.15 -20.85
N ASN A 7 -35.71 -1.29 -20.65
CA ASN A 7 -35.07 -1.35 -19.33
C ASN A 7 -34.36 -0.05 -18.91
N LEU A 8 -34.52 1.05 -19.65
CA LEU A 8 -33.90 2.34 -19.32
C LEU A 8 -34.27 2.90 -17.95
N HIS A 9 -35.45 2.55 -17.44
CA HIS A 9 -35.90 2.95 -16.11
C HIS A 9 -35.07 2.30 -14.99
N LYS A 10 -34.45 1.14 -15.24
CA LYS A 10 -33.57 0.43 -14.30
C LYS A 10 -32.11 0.89 -14.36
N VAL A 11 -31.72 1.68 -15.36
CA VAL A 11 -30.38 2.28 -15.41
C VAL A 11 -30.36 3.53 -14.55
N ARG A 12 -29.40 3.63 -13.62
CA ARG A 12 -29.15 4.82 -12.81
C ARG A 12 -27.86 5.50 -13.25
N ILE A 13 -27.85 6.82 -13.14
CA ILE A 13 -26.63 7.61 -13.31
C ILE A 13 -25.99 7.72 -11.92
N PRO A 14 -24.72 7.32 -11.74
CA PRO A 14 -24.06 7.45 -10.43
C PRO A 14 -24.05 8.88 -9.92
N GLU A 15 -24.32 9.02 -8.63
CA GLU A 15 -24.15 10.24 -7.83
C GLU A 15 -22.83 10.17 -7.05
N PRO A 16 -22.26 11.31 -6.61
CA PRO A 16 -20.98 11.34 -5.89
C PRO A 16 -20.90 10.48 -4.62
N THR A 17 -22.05 10.19 -3.99
CA THR A 17 -22.15 9.37 -2.77
C THR A 17 -22.20 7.87 -3.06
N ASN A 18 -22.40 7.47 -4.32
CA ASN A 18 -22.50 6.06 -4.68
C ASN A 18 -21.12 5.40 -4.72
N ARG A 19 -21.05 4.19 -4.16
CA ARG A 19 -19.86 3.33 -4.23
C ARG A 19 -19.94 2.51 -5.51
N ILE A 20 -18.88 2.54 -6.29
CA ILE A 20 -18.79 1.85 -7.58
C ILE A 20 -17.72 0.77 -7.43
N HIS A 21 -18.14 -0.49 -7.54
CA HIS A 21 -17.27 -1.66 -7.45
C HIS A 21 -16.99 -2.18 -8.86
N LYS A 22 -15.89 -1.72 -9.45
CA LYS A 22 -15.51 -2.02 -10.84
C LYS A 22 -14.13 -2.68 -10.98
N ASP A 23 -13.48 -2.98 -9.86
CA ASP A 23 -12.14 -3.53 -9.82
C ASP A 23 -12.14 -5.04 -9.48
N GLU A 24 -13.07 -5.47 -8.63
CA GLU A 24 -13.22 -6.87 -8.21
C GLU A 24 -14.70 -7.26 -8.08
N CYS A 25 -14.99 -8.54 -8.27
CA CYS A 25 -16.32 -9.13 -8.06
C CYS A 25 -16.69 -9.12 -6.57
N CYS A 26 -17.93 -8.79 -6.26
CA CYS A 26 -18.41 -8.77 -4.87
C CYS A 26 -18.59 -10.16 -4.23
N VAL A 27 -18.33 -11.25 -4.97
CA VAL A 27 -18.55 -12.64 -4.55
C VAL A 27 -17.33 -13.53 -4.73
N SER A 28 -16.51 -13.26 -5.76
CA SER A 28 -15.28 -13.98 -6.11
C SER A 28 -14.12 -13.00 -6.28
N PHE A 29 -12.90 -13.50 -6.46
CA PHE A 29 -11.73 -12.67 -6.78
C PHE A 29 -11.61 -12.36 -8.28
N ASP A 30 -12.71 -12.43 -9.03
CA ASP A 30 -12.69 -12.07 -10.45
C ASP A 30 -12.50 -10.57 -10.63
N THR A 31 -11.64 -10.20 -11.56
CA THR A 31 -11.36 -8.79 -11.90
C THR A 31 -11.65 -8.56 -13.39
N PRO A 32 -11.61 -7.31 -13.88
CA PRO A 32 -11.66 -7.05 -15.32
C PRO A 32 -10.60 -7.80 -16.13
N ARG A 33 -9.52 -8.28 -15.49
CA ARG A 33 -8.43 -9.04 -16.12
C ARG A 33 -8.76 -10.53 -16.24
N SER A 34 -9.74 -11.04 -15.49
CA SER A 34 -10.20 -12.43 -15.60
C SER A 34 -10.70 -12.74 -17.03
N GLU A 35 -10.73 -14.02 -17.39
CA GLU A 35 -11.15 -14.47 -18.74
C GLU A 35 -12.56 -13.93 -19.09
N GLY A 36 -13.50 -14.02 -18.15
CA GLY A 36 -14.88 -13.55 -18.32
C GLY A 36 -15.11 -12.04 -18.14
N GLY A 37 -14.10 -11.28 -17.72
CA GLY A 37 -14.22 -9.87 -17.33
C GLY A 37 -15.15 -9.64 -16.13
N LEU A 38 -15.51 -8.37 -15.92
CA LEU A 38 -16.35 -7.93 -14.79
C LEU A 38 -17.62 -7.24 -15.29
N TYR A 39 -18.76 -7.56 -14.69
CA TYR A 39 -20.08 -7.01 -15.03
C TYR A 39 -20.54 -6.09 -13.90
N VAL A 40 -20.57 -4.79 -14.15
CA VAL A 40 -21.05 -3.78 -13.20
C VAL A 40 -22.54 -3.54 -13.45
N ASP A 41 -23.37 -3.78 -12.44
CA ASP A 41 -24.81 -3.52 -12.50
C ASP A 41 -25.07 -2.01 -12.65
N MET A 42 -25.75 -1.60 -13.72
CA MET A 42 -26.01 -0.20 -14.03
C MET A 42 -27.06 0.47 -13.11
N ASN A 43 -27.60 -0.27 -12.14
CA ASN A 43 -28.52 0.23 -11.13
C ASN A 43 -27.87 0.31 -9.73
N SER A 44 -27.19 -0.76 -9.31
CA SER A 44 -26.59 -0.88 -7.97
C SER A 44 -25.10 -0.53 -7.92
N PHE A 45 -24.42 -0.53 -9.06
CA PHE A 45 -22.97 -0.31 -9.23
C PHE A 45 -22.08 -1.35 -8.53
N LEU A 46 -22.63 -2.53 -8.25
CA LEU A 46 -21.89 -3.70 -7.79
C LEU A 46 -21.30 -4.47 -8.98
N GLY A 47 -20.07 -4.97 -8.82
CA GLY A 47 -19.34 -5.74 -9.81
C GLY A 47 -19.49 -7.24 -9.60
N PHE A 48 -19.71 -7.99 -10.67
CA PHE A 48 -19.85 -9.45 -10.62
C PHE A 48 -19.04 -10.11 -11.74
N GLY A 49 -18.36 -11.21 -11.42
CA GLY A 49 -17.72 -12.07 -12.42
C GLY A 49 -18.75 -12.80 -13.28
N ARG A 50 -18.29 -13.41 -14.38
CA ARG A 50 -19.16 -14.09 -15.36
C ARG A 50 -20.06 -15.17 -14.73
N GLU A 51 -19.57 -15.89 -13.73
CA GLU A 51 -20.34 -16.96 -13.07
C GLU A 51 -21.39 -16.42 -12.08
N HIS A 52 -21.22 -15.18 -11.60
CA HIS A 52 -22.03 -14.61 -10.53
C HIS A 52 -23.04 -13.55 -11.01
N VAL A 53 -22.88 -13.04 -12.24
CA VAL A 53 -23.79 -12.02 -12.80
C VAL A 53 -25.23 -12.53 -12.97
N ALA A 54 -25.41 -13.80 -13.34
CA ALA A 54 -26.73 -14.41 -13.47
C ALA A 54 -27.45 -14.48 -12.11
N TRP A 55 -26.73 -14.83 -11.04
CA TRP A 55 -27.26 -14.83 -9.68
C TRP A 55 -27.68 -13.43 -9.21
N ASN A 56 -26.91 -12.39 -9.54
CA ASN A 56 -27.33 -11.02 -9.24
C ASN A 56 -28.58 -10.63 -10.03
N PHE A 57 -28.68 -11.01 -11.30
CA PHE A 57 -29.86 -10.76 -12.13
C PHE A 57 -31.11 -11.44 -11.55
N GLU A 58 -31.01 -12.71 -11.15
CA GLU A 58 -32.13 -13.45 -10.53
C GLU A 58 -32.64 -12.78 -9.25
N LYS A 59 -31.75 -12.14 -8.47
CA LYS A 59 -32.11 -11.48 -7.21
C LYS A 59 -32.62 -10.05 -7.38
N SER A 60 -31.98 -9.29 -8.25
CA SER A 60 -32.23 -7.86 -8.41
C SER A 60 -33.24 -7.55 -9.51
N GLU A 61 -33.44 -8.49 -10.43
CA GLU A 61 -34.14 -8.31 -11.69
C GLU A 61 -33.60 -7.14 -12.54
N ASN A 62 -32.35 -6.71 -12.32
CA ASN A 62 -31.69 -5.66 -13.08
C ASN A 62 -31.00 -6.26 -14.31
N PRO A 63 -31.47 -6.01 -15.55
CA PRO A 63 -30.95 -6.73 -16.70
C PRO A 63 -29.74 -6.04 -17.34
N VAL A 64 -29.43 -4.78 -17.01
CA VAL A 64 -28.44 -3.98 -17.75
C VAL A 64 -27.13 -3.88 -16.96
N TYR A 65 -26.05 -4.35 -17.57
CA TYR A 65 -24.71 -4.36 -17.00
C TYR A 65 -23.69 -3.68 -17.92
N LEU A 66 -22.70 -3.01 -17.34
CA LEU A 66 -21.48 -2.60 -18.02
C LEU A 66 -20.44 -3.72 -17.87
N HIS A 67 -20.07 -4.35 -18.96
CA HIS A 67 -19.02 -5.35 -19.02
C HIS A 67 -17.67 -4.66 -19.28
N ILE A 68 -16.71 -4.92 -18.41
CA ILE A 68 -15.36 -4.35 -18.44
C ILE A 68 -14.37 -5.50 -18.59
N VAL A 69 -13.53 -5.40 -19.62
CA VAL A 69 -12.47 -6.38 -19.88
C VAL A 69 -11.15 -5.63 -20.05
N GLN A 70 -10.12 -6.10 -19.34
CA GLN A 70 -8.75 -5.63 -19.45
C GLN A 70 -7.87 -6.72 -20.05
N ARG A 71 -7.14 -6.38 -21.12
CA ARG A 71 -6.19 -7.29 -21.79
C ARG A 71 -4.82 -6.62 -21.85
N ARG A 72 -3.78 -7.35 -21.50
CA ARG A 72 -2.40 -6.85 -21.56
C ARG A 72 -2.04 -6.59 -23.03
N LYS A 73 -1.48 -5.41 -23.32
CA LYS A 73 -0.96 -5.12 -24.66
C LYS A 73 0.19 -6.08 -24.99
N PRO A 74 0.25 -6.62 -26.22
CA PRO A 74 1.42 -7.37 -26.65
C PRO A 74 2.66 -6.48 -26.55
N GLU A 75 3.75 -7.01 -25.99
CA GLU A 75 5.00 -6.25 -25.92
C GLU A 75 5.51 -5.93 -27.33
N PRO A 76 6.01 -4.71 -27.58
CA PRO A 76 6.68 -4.41 -28.83
C PRO A 76 7.91 -5.31 -28.97
N ASP A 77 8.10 -5.80 -30.20
CA ASP A 77 9.17 -6.72 -30.60
C ASP A 77 10.54 -6.17 -30.15
N GLU A 78 11.43 -7.04 -29.64
CA GLU A 78 12.73 -6.68 -29.05
C GLU A 78 13.63 -5.84 -29.99
N THR A 79 13.36 -5.87 -31.30
CA THR A 79 14.14 -5.20 -32.36
C THR A 79 14.01 -3.68 -32.36
N ASP A 80 13.00 -3.09 -31.72
CA ASP A 80 12.79 -1.64 -31.61
C ASP A 80 13.30 -1.04 -30.27
N ARG A 81 13.92 -1.85 -29.40
CA ARG A 81 14.41 -1.37 -28.09
C ARG A 81 15.80 -0.72 -28.23
N PRO A 82 16.00 0.55 -27.83
CA PRO A 82 17.34 1.11 -27.68
C PRO A 82 18.07 0.36 -26.56
N LEU A 83 19.12 -0.38 -26.90
CA LEU A 83 19.98 -1.12 -25.98
C LEU A 83 20.74 -0.19 -25.02
N LYS A 84 20.07 0.32 -23.98
CA LYS A 84 20.75 0.82 -22.77
C LYS A 84 20.80 -0.32 -21.75
N LYS A 85 21.94 -1.01 -21.69
CA LYS A 85 22.23 -1.96 -20.61
C LYS A 85 22.25 -1.19 -19.28
N PRO A 86 21.50 -1.61 -18.25
CA PRO A 86 21.47 -0.94 -16.97
C PRO A 86 22.84 -1.03 -16.27
N THR A 87 23.26 0.06 -15.66
CA THR A 87 24.54 0.22 -14.95
C THR A 87 24.38 0.16 -13.43
N LEU A 88 23.15 0.18 -12.90
CA LEU A 88 22.82 0.17 -11.48
C LEU A 88 21.79 -0.93 -11.14
N LEU A 89 21.99 -1.60 -10.01
CA LEU A 89 21.05 -2.56 -9.42
C LEU A 89 20.01 -1.82 -8.56
N ALA A 90 19.21 -0.96 -9.18
CA ALA A 90 18.14 -0.23 -8.50
C ALA A 90 16.92 -0.15 -9.44
N ILE A 91 15.72 -0.29 -8.89
CA ILE A 91 14.46 -0.21 -9.66
C ILE A 91 14.02 1.27 -9.65
N GLY A 92 13.68 1.83 -10.82
CA GLY A 92 13.07 3.16 -10.92
C GLY A 92 14.01 4.38 -10.92
N VAL A 93 15.34 4.20 -11.03
CA VAL A 93 16.32 5.31 -11.11
C VAL A 93 17.03 5.36 -12.47
N GLU A 94 17.57 6.54 -12.83
CA GLU A 94 18.36 6.74 -14.04
C GLU A 94 19.58 5.78 -14.07
N GLY A 95 19.55 4.78 -14.96
CA GLY A 95 20.56 3.72 -15.07
C GLY A 95 20.21 2.39 -14.38
N GLY A 96 19.03 2.30 -13.76
CA GLY A 96 18.47 1.11 -13.10
C GLY A 96 17.52 0.26 -13.97
N PHE A 97 16.89 -0.77 -13.39
CA PHE A 97 15.82 -1.53 -14.04
C PHE A 97 14.57 -0.64 -14.14
N GLY A 98 14.05 -0.45 -15.36
CA GLY A 98 12.83 0.32 -15.57
C GLY A 98 11.61 -0.41 -15.00
N GLU A 99 10.79 0.30 -14.23
CA GLU A 99 9.40 -0.11 -13.99
C GLU A 99 8.65 -0.05 -15.32
N GLN A 100 8.66 -1.14 -16.06
CA GLN A 100 7.74 -1.31 -17.18
C GLN A 100 6.45 -1.86 -16.60
N GLU A 101 5.63 -0.99 -16.03
CA GLU A 101 4.25 -1.38 -15.72
C GLU A 101 3.60 -1.85 -17.04
N PRO A 102 3.05 -3.08 -17.08
CA PRO A 102 2.44 -3.59 -18.28
C PRO A 102 1.26 -2.70 -18.68
N GLU A 103 1.25 -2.22 -19.91
CA GLU A 103 0.16 -1.42 -20.44
C GLU A 103 -1.03 -2.33 -20.80
N TYR A 104 -2.25 -1.91 -20.45
CA TYR A 104 -3.47 -2.68 -20.68
C TYR A 104 -4.43 -1.93 -21.60
N ASP A 105 -5.04 -2.65 -22.54
CA ASP A 105 -6.22 -2.20 -23.26
C ASP A 105 -7.48 -2.54 -22.47
N VAL A 106 -8.37 -1.56 -22.36
CA VAL A 106 -9.67 -1.71 -21.68
C VAL A 106 -10.79 -1.62 -22.71
N THR A 107 -11.65 -2.63 -22.75
CA THR A 107 -12.84 -2.67 -23.60
C THR A 107 -14.10 -2.65 -22.76
N TYR A 108 -15.11 -1.92 -23.24
CA TYR A 108 -16.38 -1.72 -22.56
C TYR A 108 -17.53 -2.15 -23.46
N GLU A 109 -18.47 -2.91 -22.90
CA GLU A 109 -19.68 -3.33 -23.59
C GLU A 109 -20.90 -3.22 -22.66
N ILE A 110 -22.07 -2.94 -23.22
CA ILE A 110 -23.33 -3.01 -22.47
C ILE A 110 -23.95 -4.37 -22.72
N VAL A 111 -24.05 -5.16 -21.66
CA VAL A 111 -24.60 -6.52 -21.72
C VAL A 111 -25.98 -6.53 -21.06
N ILE A 112 -26.94 -7.17 -21.73
CA ILE A 112 -28.32 -7.26 -21.26
C ILE A 112 -28.67 -8.73 -20.99
N LEU A 113 -29.05 -9.03 -19.75
CA LEU A 113 -29.49 -10.35 -19.28
C LEU A 113 -31.01 -10.53 -19.42
N PRO A 114 -31.51 -11.78 -19.52
CA PRO A 114 -30.76 -13.05 -19.42
C PRO A 114 -30.08 -13.51 -20.73
N GLU A 115 -30.38 -12.89 -21.88
CA GLU A 115 -29.90 -13.37 -23.18
C GLU A 115 -28.44 -13.02 -23.50
N PHE A 116 -27.76 -12.29 -22.62
CA PHE A 116 -26.40 -11.78 -22.80
C PHE A 116 -26.22 -11.02 -24.12
N VAL A 117 -27.20 -10.18 -24.47
CA VAL A 117 -27.10 -9.31 -25.65
C VAL A 117 -26.04 -8.25 -25.39
N SER A 118 -24.93 -8.30 -26.11
CA SER A 118 -23.87 -7.30 -26.04
C SER A 118 -24.11 -6.16 -27.05
N LEU A 119 -23.91 -4.94 -26.59
CA LEU A 119 -23.92 -3.72 -27.38
C LEU A 119 -22.58 -3.00 -27.19
N PRO A 120 -21.87 -2.62 -28.27
CA PRO A 120 -20.56 -2.00 -28.16
C PRO A 120 -20.62 -0.62 -27.50
N PHE A 121 -19.62 -0.29 -26.69
CA PHE A 121 -19.41 1.04 -26.13
C PHE A 121 -17.98 1.53 -26.41
N PRO A 122 -17.77 2.79 -26.82
CA PRO A 122 -18.78 3.85 -27.03
C PRO A 122 -19.57 3.68 -28.34
N SER A 123 -20.86 4.05 -28.31
CA SER A 123 -21.70 4.10 -29.51
C SER A 123 -22.73 5.22 -29.42
N VAL A 124 -22.93 5.97 -30.51
CA VAL A 124 -23.89 7.09 -30.59
C VAL A 124 -25.35 6.62 -30.58
N ASP A 125 -25.59 5.35 -30.92
CA ASP A 125 -26.93 4.76 -30.97
C ASP A 125 -27.46 4.48 -29.56
N LEU A 126 -26.57 4.40 -28.56
CA LEU A 126 -26.95 4.17 -27.17
C LEU A 126 -27.69 5.39 -26.58
N PRO A 127 -28.79 5.17 -25.83
CA PRO A 127 -29.52 6.25 -25.18
C PRO A 127 -28.60 7.11 -24.32
N GLU A 128 -28.82 8.43 -24.34
CA GLU A 128 -27.99 9.41 -23.62
C GLU A 128 -27.83 9.07 -22.13
N LYS A 129 -28.91 8.63 -21.48
CA LYS A 129 -28.90 8.19 -20.09
C LYS A 129 -27.87 7.07 -19.83
N VAL A 130 -27.75 6.12 -20.75
CA VAL A 130 -26.80 5.00 -20.64
C VAL A 130 -25.38 5.50 -20.84
N ARG A 131 -25.14 6.33 -21.87
CA ARG A 131 -23.81 6.91 -22.12
C ARG A 131 -23.30 7.69 -20.92
N LEU A 132 -24.13 8.59 -20.38
CA LEU A 132 -23.79 9.38 -19.19
C LEU A 132 -23.54 8.52 -17.94
N ALA A 133 -24.32 7.45 -17.76
CA ALA A 133 -24.11 6.54 -16.64
C ALA A 133 -22.76 5.80 -16.77
N VAL A 134 -22.46 5.27 -17.96
CA VAL A 134 -21.20 4.55 -18.23
C VAL A 134 -20.00 5.47 -18.08
N ASP A 135 -20.04 6.67 -18.66
CA ASP A 135 -18.94 7.65 -18.55
C ASP A 135 -18.64 7.96 -17.08
N LYS A 136 -19.68 8.15 -16.25
CA LYS A 136 -19.50 8.36 -14.81
C LYS A 136 -18.94 7.14 -14.09
N VAL A 137 -19.35 5.91 -14.45
CA VAL A 137 -18.79 4.68 -13.86
C VAL A 137 -17.30 4.55 -14.22
N ILE A 138 -16.93 4.84 -15.48
CA ILE A 138 -15.55 4.79 -15.96
C ILE A 138 -14.69 5.86 -15.28
N LEU A 139 -15.17 7.10 -15.18
CA LEU A 139 -14.43 8.22 -14.59
C LEU A 139 -14.37 8.19 -13.06
N ALA A 140 -15.34 7.57 -12.39
CA ALA A 140 -15.33 7.52 -10.93
C ALA A 140 -14.12 6.76 -10.39
N GLU A 141 -13.49 7.29 -9.35
CA GLU A 141 -12.60 6.49 -8.52
C GLU A 141 -13.37 5.34 -7.89
N SER A 142 -12.86 4.13 -8.05
CA SER A 142 -13.48 2.92 -7.50
C SER A 142 -13.54 2.98 -5.98
N ALA A 143 -14.53 2.28 -5.40
CA ALA A 143 -14.66 2.17 -3.96
C ALA A 143 -13.40 1.59 -3.32
N ASP A 144 -12.78 0.61 -3.98
CA ASP A 144 -11.60 -0.10 -3.49
C ASP A 144 -10.37 0.81 -3.49
N ARG A 145 -10.17 1.62 -4.54
CA ARG A 145 -9.09 2.63 -4.57
C ARG A 145 -9.29 3.73 -3.54
N LYS A 146 -10.53 4.19 -3.30
CA LYS A 146 -10.81 5.17 -2.23
C LYS A 146 -10.52 4.59 -0.85
N GLN A 147 -10.81 3.31 -0.63
CA GLN A 147 -10.51 2.62 0.62
C GLN A 147 -9.00 2.42 0.80
N GLN A 148 -8.27 2.03 -0.26
CA GLN A 148 -6.81 1.93 -0.25
C GLN A 148 -6.14 3.29 -0.02
N LEU A 149 -6.63 4.36 -0.65
CA LEU A 149 -6.14 5.72 -0.40
C LEU A 149 -6.45 6.17 1.02
N ALA A 150 -7.62 5.83 1.57
CA ALA A 150 -7.95 6.12 2.96
C ALA A 150 -7.05 5.34 3.95
N SER A 151 -6.66 4.10 3.62
CA SER A 151 -5.69 3.35 4.43
C SER A 151 -4.27 3.93 4.30
N TRP A 152 -3.90 4.46 3.13
CA TRP A 152 -2.64 5.21 2.95
C TRP A 152 -2.65 6.57 3.66
N VAL A 153 -3.80 7.26 3.74
CA VAL A 153 -3.93 8.53 4.47
C VAL A 153 -3.79 8.33 5.98
N ALA A 154 -4.04 7.11 6.49
CA ALA A 154 -3.73 6.76 7.88
C ALA A 154 -2.21 6.78 8.18
N ASP A 155 -1.34 6.68 7.15
CA ASP A 155 0.12 6.75 7.29
C ASP A 155 0.68 8.19 7.13
N LYS A 156 -0.15 9.23 6.98
CA LYS A 156 0.37 10.59 7.10
C LYS A 156 0.74 10.83 8.57
N LYS A 157 2.05 10.88 8.83
CA LYS A 157 2.62 11.24 10.14
C LYS A 157 1.86 12.43 10.72
N ILE A 158 1.33 12.27 11.92
CA ILE A 158 0.65 13.35 12.62
C ILE A 158 1.73 14.31 13.12
N ILE A 159 1.50 15.62 13.00
CA ILE A 159 2.41 16.61 13.60
C ILE A 159 2.39 16.42 15.12
N SER A 160 3.56 16.19 15.72
CA SER A 160 3.62 15.94 17.16
C SER A 160 3.11 17.14 17.95
N ALA A 161 2.33 16.85 18.98
CA ALA A 161 1.93 17.86 19.97
C ALA A 161 3.12 18.49 20.70
N HIS A 162 4.29 17.85 20.66
CA HIS A 162 5.51 18.30 21.35
C HIS A 162 6.49 19.06 20.45
N ALA A 163 6.27 19.10 19.13
CA ALA A 163 7.24 19.69 18.20
C ALA A 163 7.48 21.19 18.48
N MET A 164 6.42 21.97 18.62
CA MET A 164 6.53 23.45 18.73
C MET A 164 7.02 23.93 20.10
N ASP A 165 6.76 23.15 21.15
CA ASP A 165 7.06 23.51 22.55
C ASP A 165 8.24 22.69 23.12
N LEU A 166 9.01 22.02 22.27
CA LEU A 166 10.13 21.18 22.69
C LEU A 166 11.22 22.05 23.32
N GLN A 167 11.50 21.83 24.60
CA GLN A 167 12.64 22.47 25.27
C GLN A 167 13.91 21.69 24.96
N GLN A 168 14.89 22.34 24.33
CA GLN A 168 16.24 21.80 24.16
C GLN A 168 17.16 22.33 25.26
N LEU A 169 17.95 21.45 25.86
CA LEU A 169 18.86 21.81 26.95
C LEU A 169 20.15 22.40 26.40
N ASP A 170 20.62 23.50 27.01
CA ASP A 170 21.94 24.08 26.77
C ASP A 170 23.03 23.33 27.54
N ASN A 171 23.19 22.03 27.26
CA ASN A 171 24.16 21.16 27.93
C ASN A 171 25.52 21.06 27.19
N GLY A 172 25.70 21.83 26.11
CA GLY A 172 26.95 21.88 25.33
C GLY A 172 27.23 20.65 24.46
N VAL A 173 26.24 19.78 24.24
CA VAL A 173 26.37 18.62 23.37
C VAL A 173 26.42 19.06 21.91
N ILE A 174 27.48 18.64 21.21
CA ILE A 174 27.61 18.76 19.76
C ILE A 174 27.70 17.36 19.18
N VAL A 175 26.77 17.02 18.30
CA VAL A 175 26.70 15.69 17.68
C VAL A 175 27.66 15.66 16.49
N PRO A 176 28.62 14.72 16.45
CA PRO A 176 29.51 14.60 15.29
C PRO A 176 28.72 14.20 14.04
N PRO A 177 29.20 14.48 12.82
CA PRO A 177 28.47 14.14 11.59
C PRO A 177 28.46 12.63 11.28
N THR A 178 29.40 11.85 11.83
CA THR A 178 29.52 10.41 11.61
C THR A 178 30.11 9.71 12.84
N GLY A 179 30.12 8.37 12.85
CA GLY A 179 30.74 7.57 13.91
C GLY A 179 29.90 7.46 15.19
N TRP A 180 28.58 7.61 15.06
CA TRP A 180 27.65 7.53 16.19
C TRP A 180 27.68 6.15 16.85
N LYS A 181 27.52 6.17 18.17
CA LYS A 181 27.45 4.99 19.01
C LYS A 181 26.47 5.24 20.14
N CYS A 182 25.72 4.22 20.53
CA CYS A 182 24.87 4.27 21.70
C CYS A 182 25.69 4.65 22.95
N SER A 183 25.21 5.62 23.74
CA SER A 183 25.90 6.04 24.96
C SER A 183 25.91 4.98 26.07
N LYS A 184 25.08 3.93 25.98
CA LYS A 184 24.93 2.88 27.00
C LYS A 184 25.44 1.49 26.55
N CYS A 185 25.73 1.26 25.26
CA CYS A 185 26.25 -0.03 24.79
C CYS A 185 27.06 0.10 23.48
N ASP A 186 27.44 -1.04 22.89
CA ASP A 186 28.31 -1.08 21.72
C ASP A 186 27.62 -0.96 20.36
N LYS A 187 26.30 -0.72 20.32
CA LYS A 187 25.54 -0.58 19.06
C LYS A 187 25.94 0.71 18.33
N THR A 188 26.18 0.57 17.02
CA THR A 188 26.48 1.66 16.08
C THR A 188 25.39 1.86 15.02
N GLU A 189 24.31 1.08 15.10
CA GLU A 189 23.18 1.06 14.15
C GLU A 189 21.86 1.20 14.91
N ASN A 190 20.81 1.65 14.22
CA ASN A 190 19.48 1.90 14.78
C ASN A 190 19.56 2.84 16.00
N LEU A 191 20.22 3.98 15.78
CA LEU A 191 20.49 4.99 16.79
C LEU A 191 19.50 6.14 16.70
N TRP A 192 18.98 6.52 17.86
CA TRP A 192 18.00 7.57 18.04
C TRP A 192 18.64 8.70 18.83
N LEU A 193 18.61 9.90 18.28
CA LEU A 193 19.02 11.13 18.93
C LEU A 193 17.82 11.74 19.63
N ASN A 194 17.87 11.87 20.95
CA ASN A 194 16.84 12.60 21.69
C ASN A 194 16.97 14.10 21.41
N LEU A 195 15.88 14.74 20.96
CA LEU A 195 15.90 16.14 20.53
C LEU A 195 15.94 17.13 21.70
N THR A 196 15.72 16.71 22.95
CA THR A 196 15.82 17.57 24.13
C THR A 196 17.25 17.69 24.66
N ASP A 197 17.97 16.58 24.80
CA ASP A 197 19.29 16.57 25.47
C ASP A 197 20.45 16.13 24.59
N GLY A 198 20.18 15.72 23.35
CA GLY A 198 21.21 15.31 22.40
C GLY A 198 21.80 13.92 22.67
N MET A 199 21.20 13.12 23.56
CA MET A 199 21.71 11.79 23.86
C MET A 199 21.44 10.82 22.69
N ILE A 200 22.45 10.04 22.32
CA ILE A 200 22.38 9.04 21.24
C ILE A 200 22.22 7.64 21.84
N LEU A 201 21.10 6.99 21.56
CA LEU A 201 20.72 5.72 22.20
C LEU A 201 20.18 4.73 21.19
N CYS A 202 20.42 3.43 21.42
CA CYS A 202 19.89 2.40 20.53
C CYS A 202 18.38 2.18 20.73
N GLY A 203 17.71 1.82 19.63
CA GLY A 203 16.27 1.62 19.58
C GLY A 203 15.76 0.40 20.37
N ARG A 204 14.49 0.05 20.12
CA ARG A 204 13.81 -1.04 20.84
C ARG A 204 14.42 -2.40 20.53
N TRP A 205 14.39 -3.29 21.52
CA TRP A 205 14.78 -4.69 21.38
C TRP A 205 13.77 -5.46 20.55
N VAL A 206 14.29 -6.31 19.67
CA VAL A 206 13.50 -7.24 18.85
C VAL A 206 13.99 -8.64 19.16
N TRP A 207 13.05 -9.57 19.36
CA TRP A 207 13.28 -10.95 19.77
C TRP A 207 14.26 -11.72 18.87
N ASP A 208 14.41 -11.26 17.63
CA ASP A 208 15.19 -11.90 16.58
C ASP A 208 16.66 -11.45 16.54
N GLY A 209 17.05 -10.53 17.44
CA GLY A 209 18.41 -10.00 17.62
C GLY A 209 18.77 -8.76 16.80
N THR A 210 17.93 -8.35 15.84
CA THR A 210 18.20 -7.23 14.90
C THR A 210 17.85 -5.84 15.46
N GLY A 211 17.22 -5.79 16.63
CA GLY A 211 16.87 -4.56 17.33
C GLY A 211 18.02 -3.86 18.05
N GLY A 212 17.66 -2.83 18.82
CA GLY A 212 18.51 -2.24 19.85
C GLY A 212 18.34 -2.92 21.21
N ASN A 213 18.72 -2.23 22.28
CA ASN A 213 18.67 -2.73 23.66
C ASN A 213 17.72 -1.90 24.54
N ASN A 214 16.71 -1.26 23.94
CA ASN A 214 15.72 -0.40 24.63
C ASN A 214 16.26 0.88 25.30
N HIS A 215 17.55 1.23 25.12
CA HIS A 215 18.12 2.35 25.83
C HIS A 215 17.44 3.70 25.55
N ALA A 216 16.95 3.92 24.32
CA ALA A 216 16.25 5.16 23.97
C ALA A 216 14.89 5.28 24.70
N VAL A 217 14.11 4.20 24.77
CA VAL A 217 12.83 4.19 25.50
C VAL A 217 13.03 4.23 27.02
N GLU A 218 14.06 3.57 27.55
CA GLU A 218 14.42 3.66 28.97
C GLU A 218 14.85 5.07 29.36
N HIS A 219 15.55 5.78 28.48
CA HIS A 219 15.92 7.18 28.69
C HIS A 219 14.70 8.09 28.74
N TYR A 220 13.75 7.91 27.82
CA TYR A 220 12.46 8.60 27.90
C TYR A 220 11.72 8.28 29.21
N GLN A 221 11.72 7.04 29.67
CA GLN A 221 11.07 6.67 30.93
C GLN A 221 11.64 7.42 32.14
N GLN A 222 12.96 7.72 32.12
CA GLN A 222 13.67 8.42 33.17
C GLN A 222 13.54 9.96 33.07
N THR A 223 13.60 10.51 31.87
CA THR A 223 13.70 11.97 31.64
C THR A 223 12.39 12.62 31.21
N LYS A 224 11.50 11.84 30.58
CA LYS A 224 10.28 12.30 29.90
C LYS A 224 10.52 13.23 28.71
N TYR A 225 11.70 13.15 28.10
CA TYR A 225 12.00 13.90 26.87
C TYR A 225 11.32 13.26 25.65
N PRO A 226 10.38 13.95 24.99
CA PRO A 226 9.33 13.30 24.23
C PRO A 226 9.75 12.83 22.83
N LEU A 227 10.64 13.56 22.17
CA LEU A 227 10.96 13.37 20.75
C LEU A 227 12.37 12.84 20.53
N ALA A 228 12.50 11.90 19.60
CA ALA A 228 13.78 11.43 19.10
C ALA A 228 13.76 11.25 17.59
N VAL A 229 14.88 11.54 16.94
CA VAL A 229 15.07 11.35 15.49
C VAL A 229 16.05 10.21 15.23
N LYS A 230 15.77 9.37 14.23
CA LYS A 230 16.66 8.28 13.85
C LYS A 230 17.80 8.81 12.99
N LEU A 231 19.03 8.73 13.51
CA LEU A 231 20.20 9.40 12.94
C LEU A 231 20.50 8.99 11.50
N GLY A 232 20.38 7.70 11.15
CA GLY A 232 20.65 7.21 9.80
C GLY A 232 19.61 7.61 8.75
N THR A 233 18.50 8.23 9.15
CA THR A 233 17.42 8.67 8.23
C THR A 233 17.50 10.14 7.86
N ILE A 234 18.38 10.91 8.52
CA ILE A 234 18.52 12.35 8.28
C ILE A 234 19.21 12.57 6.93
N SER A 235 18.60 13.38 6.08
CA SER A 235 19.14 13.76 4.78
C SER A 235 18.83 15.22 4.45
N ALA A 236 19.26 15.70 3.28
CA ALA A 236 18.88 17.01 2.76
C ALA A 236 17.35 17.20 2.65
N ASP A 237 16.60 16.11 2.49
CA ASP A 237 15.14 16.07 2.64
C ASP A 237 14.77 15.65 4.06
N LEU A 238 14.35 16.63 4.87
CA LEU A 238 13.96 16.42 6.27
C LEU A 238 12.54 15.85 6.40
N GLU A 239 11.68 15.94 5.37
CA GLU A 239 10.37 15.30 5.40
C GLU A 239 10.51 13.77 5.44
N GLY A 240 11.60 13.25 4.87
CA GLY A 240 11.96 11.83 4.90
C GLY A 240 12.61 11.34 6.21
N ALA A 241 12.91 12.23 7.16
CA ALA A 241 13.51 11.85 8.43
C ALA A 241 12.50 11.14 9.33
N ASP A 242 12.99 10.16 10.11
CA ASP A 242 12.16 9.37 11.01
C ASP A 242 12.18 9.96 12.41
N VAL A 243 11.11 10.67 12.78
CA VAL A 243 10.92 11.25 14.11
C VAL A 243 9.87 10.44 14.86
N TYR A 244 10.19 10.07 16.10
CA TYR A 244 9.34 9.27 16.95
C TYR A 244 8.97 10.02 18.22
N SER A 245 7.69 9.96 18.59
CA SER A 245 7.17 10.52 19.82
C SER A 245 6.87 9.42 20.83
N TYR A 246 7.59 9.41 21.94
CA TYR A 246 7.35 8.43 23.00
C TYR A 246 6.02 8.63 23.76
N PRO A 247 5.52 9.86 24.00
CA PRO A 247 4.20 10.05 24.59
C PRO A 247 3.06 9.59 23.68
N GLU A 248 3.19 9.79 22.37
CA GLU A 248 2.18 9.42 21.37
C GLU A 248 2.34 7.94 20.91
N ASP A 249 3.48 7.32 21.25
CA ASP A 249 3.90 5.97 20.87
C ASP A 249 3.88 5.74 19.34
N ASP A 250 4.07 6.80 18.56
CA ASP A 250 3.89 6.80 17.11
C ASP A 250 4.99 7.61 16.37
N SER A 251 5.10 7.36 15.07
CA SER A 251 5.94 8.15 14.15
C SER A 251 5.24 9.45 13.82
N VAL A 252 5.93 10.57 14.05
CA VAL A 252 5.36 11.91 14.01
C VAL A 252 6.12 12.80 13.04
N GLU A 253 5.49 13.90 12.65
CA GLU A 253 6.13 14.98 11.92
C GLU A 253 6.60 16.06 12.90
N ASP A 254 7.81 16.57 12.68
CA ASP A 254 8.36 17.73 13.38
C ASP A 254 8.61 18.84 12.34
N PRO A 255 7.69 19.81 12.20
CA PRO A 255 7.79 20.87 11.20
C PRO A 255 9.01 21.79 11.39
N ILE A 256 9.65 21.77 12.56
CA ILE A 256 10.83 22.59 12.88
C ILE A 256 12.07 21.74 13.17
N LEU A 257 12.11 20.50 12.66
CA LEU A 257 13.23 19.58 12.84
C LEU A 257 14.58 20.19 12.48
N ALA A 258 14.65 21.02 11.44
CA ALA A 258 15.88 21.73 11.05
C ALA A 258 16.45 22.58 12.19
N GLN A 259 15.59 23.27 12.95
CA GLN A 259 16.00 24.07 14.10
C GLN A 259 16.48 23.18 15.24
N HIS A 260 15.75 22.10 15.52
CA HIS A 260 16.12 21.13 16.56
C HIS A 260 17.46 20.45 16.29
N LEU A 261 17.75 20.11 15.03
CA LEU A 261 19.03 19.53 14.62
C LEU A 261 20.17 20.55 14.69
N SER A 262 19.91 21.80 14.30
CA SER A 262 20.89 22.88 14.35
C SER A 262 21.38 23.16 15.78
N HIS A 263 20.53 22.98 16.80
CA HIS A 263 20.90 23.13 18.21
C HIS A 263 22.09 22.24 18.60
N PHE A 264 22.13 21.01 18.07
CA PHE A 264 23.20 20.05 18.32
C PHE A 264 24.34 20.13 17.30
N GLY A 265 24.35 21.15 16.43
CA GLY A 265 25.38 21.37 15.42
C GLY A 265 25.32 20.41 14.23
N ILE A 266 24.15 19.81 13.96
CA ILE A 266 23.97 18.88 12.84
C ILE A 266 23.61 19.67 11.58
N ASP A 267 24.54 19.71 10.62
CA ASP A 267 24.28 20.22 9.27
C ASP A 267 23.74 19.10 8.36
N PHE A 268 22.40 19.03 8.29
CA PHE A 268 21.69 18.01 7.51
C PHE A 268 21.89 18.13 6.00
N SER A 269 22.36 19.28 5.48
CA SER A 269 22.56 19.48 4.04
C SER A 269 23.64 18.57 3.44
N SER A 270 24.58 18.14 4.27
CA SER A 270 25.68 17.24 3.90
C SER A 270 25.40 15.76 4.19
N LEU A 271 24.30 15.45 4.90
CA LEU A 271 23.96 14.09 5.28
C LEU A 271 23.20 13.38 4.17
N GLN A 272 23.55 12.11 3.98
CA GLN A 272 22.83 11.19 3.12
C GLN A 272 22.14 10.15 3.99
N LYS A 273 20.94 9.75 3.58
CA LYS A 273 20.22 8.65 4.23
C LYS A 273 21.04 7.37 4.15
N THR A 274 21.44 6.83 5.29
CA THR A 274 22.28 5.61 5.43
C THR A 274 21.52 4.45 6.04
N GLU A 275 20.38 4.70 6.69
CA GLU A 275 19.49 3.68 7.24
C GLU A 275 18.07 3.85 6.71
N MET A 276 17.35 2.73 6.60
CA MET A 276 15.92 2.72 6.33
C MET A 276 15.16 3.36 7.51
N THR A 277 14.11 4.10 7.21
CA THR A 277 13.12 4.54 8.21
C THR A 277 12.45 3.33 8.86
N THR A 278 11.77 3.51 9.99
CA THR A 278 11.07 2.41 10.67
C THR A 278 10.00 1.81 9.76
N ALA A 279 9.22 2.64 9.06
CA ALA A 279 8.23 2.21 8.08
C ALA A 279 8.86 1.46 6.89
N GLU A 280 9.96 1.95 6.33
CA GLU A 280 10.66 1.24 5.25
C GLU A 280 11.26 -0.07 5.74
N ARG A 281 11.75 -0.13 6.98
CA ARG A 281 12.30 -1.36 7.54
C ARG A 281 11.20 -2.36 7.85
N GLU A 282 10.01 -1.91 8.23
CA GLU A 282 8.81 -2.75 8.36
C GLU A 282 8.30 -3.23 7.01
N LEU A 283 8.36 -2.40 5.97
CA LEU A 283 7.99 -2.76 4.60
C LEU A 283 9.01 -3.70 3.98
N ASP A 284 10.30 -3.45 4.18
CA ASP A 284 11.40 -4.33 3.80
C ASP A 284 11.30 -5.64 4.56
N HIS A 285 11.01 -5.63 5.86
CA HIS A 285 10.69 -6.86 6.58
C HIS A 285 9.45 -7.51 5.98
N ASN A 286 8.35 -6.82 5.71
CA ASN A 286 7.17 -7.47 5.15
C ASN A 286 7.37 -8.00 3.72
N THR A 287 8.31 -7.45 2.95
CA THR A 287 8.58 -7.80 1.55
C THR A 287 9.73 -8.81 1.41
N ASN A 288 10.78 -8.64 2.23
CA ASN A 288 12.03 -9.42 2.30
C ASN A 288 12.16 -10.25 3.57
N PHE A 289 11.12 -10.35 4.43
CA PHE A 289 10.93 -11.50 5.34
C PHE A 289 10.53 -12.69 4.47
N ASP A 290 11.51 -13.00 3.66
CA ASP A 290 11.69 -14.16 2.86
C ASP A 290 11.52 -15.34 3.81
N TRP A 291 10.62 -16.22 3.43
CA TRP A 291 10.27 -17.47 4.10
C TRP A 291 11.52 -18.33 4.42
N ASN A 292 12.69 -17.98 3.87
CA ASN A 292 14.02 -18.49 4.18
C ASN A 292 14.37 -18.59 5.67
N ARG A 293 13.85 -17.71 6.56
CA ARG A 293 14.14 -17.82 8.01
C ARG A 293 13.23 -18.82 8.74
N ILE A 294 12.09 -19.18 8.15
CA ILE A 294 11.20 -20.25 8.64
C ILE A 294 11.58 -21.60 7.99
N GLN A 295 12.29 -21.58 6.87
CA GLN A 295 12.89 -22.79 6.30
C GLN A 295 13.97 -23.33 7.23
N GLU A 296 13.71 -24.52 7.76
CA GLU A 296 14.65 -25.32 8.54
C GLU A 296 16.06 -25.31 7.92
N SER A 297 16.97 -24.53 8.50
CA SER A 297 18.41 -24.64 8.27
C SER A 297 18.87 -24.48 6.80
N GLY A 298 18.34 -23.49 6.06
CA GLY A 298 18.85 -23.16 4.72
C GLY A 298 18.56 -24.21 3.64
N LYS A 299 17.43 -24.90 3.76
CA LYS A 299 16.90 -25.77 2.71
C LYS A 299 15.74 -25.08 2.01
N ASP A 300 15.83 -24.96 0.69
CA ASP A 300 14.70 -24.53 -0.14
C ASP A 300 13.52 -25.48 0.09
N ALA A 301 12.41 -24.95 0.60
CA ALA A 301 11.18 -25.72 0.74
C ALA A 301 10.59 -25.98 -0.65
N GLU A 302 10.03 -27.19 -0.84
CA GLU A 302 9.33 -27.53 -2.07
C GLU A 302 8.04 -26.68 -2.20
N PRO A 303 7.87 -25.92 -3.29
CA PRO A 303 6.64 -25.16 -3.52
C PRO A 303 5.43 -26.10 -3.66
N LEU A 304 4.42 -25.89 -2.84
CA LEU A 304 3.17 -26.66 -2.87
C LEU A 304 2.10 -25.94 -3.67
N TYR A 305 1.28 -26.70 -4.39
CA TYR A 305 0.18 -26.19 -5.20
C TYR A 305 -1.07 -27.05 -5.01
N GLY A 306 -2.25 -26.46 -5.22
CA GLY A 306 -3.53 -27.15 -5.19
C GLY A 306 -4.46 -26.68 -4.06
N PRO A 307 -5.59 -27.38 -3.87
CA PRO A 307 -6.59 -27.02 -2.87
C PRO A 307 -5.98 -26.99 -1.45
N GLY A 308 -6.19 -25.88 -0.73
CA GLY A 308 -5.64 -25.67 0.61
C GLY A 308 -4.22 -25.11 0.66
N TYR A 309 -3.58 -24.87 -0.48
CA TYR A 309 -2.20 -24.33 -0.58
C TYR A 309 -2.15 -22.97 -1.29
N THR A 310 -3.21 -22.17 -1.19
CA THR A 310 -3.27 -20.84 -1.82
C THR A 310 -2.65 -19.79 -0.92
N GLY A 311 -1.62 -19.09 -1.40
CA GLY A 311 -1.02 -17.95 -0.69
C GLY A 311 -1.96 -16.74 -0.64
N LEU A 312 -1.80 -15.90 0.39
CA LEU A 312 -2.54 -14.65 0.52
C LEU A 312 -1.58 -13.47 0.30
N VAL A 313 -1.93 -12.59 -0.64
CA VAL A 313 -1.13 -11.40 -0.96
C VAL A 313 -1.18 -10.41 0.21
N ASN A 314 -0.03 -9.84 0.57
CA ASN A 314 0.06 -8.81 1.60
C ASN A 314 -0.53 -7.48 1.09
N LEU A 315 -1.45 -6.89 1.85
CA LEU A 315 -2.14 -5.63 1.52
C LEU A 315 -1.58 -4.43 2.32
N GLY A 316 -0.40 -4.58 2.93
CA GLY A 316 0.20 -3.63 3.86
C GLY A 316 -0.12 -4.04 5.31
N ASN A 317 0.91 -4.44 6.06
CA ASN A 317 0.80 -4.91 7.45
C ASN A 317 -0.23 -6.03 7.69
N SER A 318 -0.68 -6.76 6.65
CA SER A 318 -1.79 -7.71 6.75
C SER A 318 -1.35 -9.15 7.06
N CYS A 319 -0.10 -9.37 7.45
CA CYS A 319 0.47 -10.70 7.69
C CYS A 319 -0.25 -11.45 8.82
N TYR A 320 -0.62 -10.74 9.90
CA TYR A 320 -1.39 -11.30 11.02
C TYR A 320 -2.74 -11.87 10.54
N MET A 321 -3.42 -11.15 9.65
CA MET A 321 -4.70 -11.58 9.10
C MET A 321 -4.51 -12.81 8.21
N ALA A 322 -3.50 -12.79 7.34
CA ALA A 322 -3.19 -13.93 6.48
C ALA A 322 -2.91 -15.20 7.31
N SER A 323 -2.08 -15.11 8.36
CA SER A 323 -1.78 -16.25 9.23
C SER A 323 -3.03 -16.81 9.92
N VAL A 324 -3.89 -15.95 10.47
CA VAL A 324 -5.14 -16.38 11.14
C VAL A 324 -6.11 -17.02 10.14
N MET A 325 -6.27 -16.45 8.95
CA MET A 325 -7.15 -16.98 7.91
C MET A 325 -6.70 -18.36 7.43
N GLN A 326 -5.40 -18.57 7.19
CA GLN A 326 -4.84 -19.86 6.81
C GLN A 326 -5.14 -20.94 7.86
N VAL A 327 -5.00 -20.62 9.15
CA VAL A 327 -5.32 -21.56 10.24
C VAL A 327 -6.82 -21.85 10.29
N MET A 328 -7.67 -20.82 10.26
CA MET A 328 -9.13 -21.00 10.33
C MET A 328 -9.63 -21.91 9.21
N PHE A 329 -9.25 -21.65 7.96
CA PHE A 329 -9.68 -22.45 6.81
C PHE A 329 -8.96 -23.80 6.65
N SER A 330 -8.03 -24.12 7.56
CA SER A 330 -7.46 -25.46 7.70
C SER A 330 -8.18 -26.31 8.77
N THR A 331 -9.15 -25.73 9.50
CA THR A 331 -9.88 -26.44 10.54
C THR A 331 -11.27 -26.89 10.08
N HIS A 332 -11.59 -28.16 10.32
CA HIS A 332 -12.83 -28.78 9.84
C HIS A 332 -14.11 -28.00 10.19
N PRO A 333 -14.30 -27.47 11.43
CA PRO A 333 -15.55 -26.77 11.76
C PRO A 333 -15.83 -25.55 10.88
N PHE A 334 -14.79 -24.84 10.46
CA PHE A 334 -14.91 -23.68 9.57
C PHE A 334 -15.13 -24.09 8.12
N ILE A 335 -14.47 -25.16 7.66
CA ILE A 335 -14.64 -25.67 6.29
C ILE A 335 -16.07 -26.19 6.07
N SER A 336 -16.68 -26.80 7.10
CA SER A 336 -18.01 -27.43 6.98
C SER A 336 -19.21 -26.47 7.11
N ARG A 337 -18.97 -25.18 7.41
CA ARG A 337 -20.02 -24.22 7.72
C ARG A 337 -20.41 -23.38 6.51
#